data_AF-A0A423GGB0-F1
#
_entry.id   AF-A0A423GGB0-F1
#
_cell.length_a   1.000
_cell.length_b   1.000
_cell.length_c   1.000
_cell.angle_alpha   90.00
_cell.angle_beta   90.00
_cell.angle_gamma   90.00
#
_symmetry.space_group_name_H-M   'P 1'
#
loop_
_entity.id
_entity.type
_entity.pdbx_description
1 polymer ?
#
loop_
_entity_poly.entity_id
_entity_poly.type
_entity_poly.pdbx_seq_one_letter_code
_entity_poly.pdbx_strand_id
1 'polypeptide(L)'
;MKALRRLGLAFIGVLLVSVLLFMYIQSGAQQAASYIESRDLVRQLKQQDAIWDNEVLKTRIALTHNYDPLVSPLHEITRLWQRLDAIESASGRHAPTLWETQRDAYLEAVKEKTRLVEKFKSHHAILRNSLAFLPTAEDDIQGQFARLTDEQRLQLQNVAIDTYDLLLSSMEFAQLTTPDTAAEVLLGLNRLDVNKERLPEGFQNAVTTMSRHIAMVLREQPQVNELLEGIEAVPVADRLDTITSLLDKDQETAAALHQRNHIYLMVFAMFLVLILIWLAIRLVRSFAEIKRVNSALKTANDELEQRVEERTRQLKDTQSELMDTARQAGMAEIATNVLHNVGNVLNSVNISADLVSRKLRSSKALGLGKAMQLVNEHPHDLGHFLTEDEKGKLLPGYLNQLVDAIAAEQHSLIDELGQLSKSVDHIKDIVSTQQSYAGANSLLEPLVVSELLEDALRMNSGALTRHHVTVIKEYGDVPRIMGDKHRLLLILINLISNAKYAMAGVSNHARNMTLKAAVVDGETLQISVKDEGEGIPEENMTRIFAHGFTTRKDGHGFGLHSCALAAIEMNGRLTAHSEGPGKGATFQLQVPLKLAEGEP
;
A
#
# COMPACT_ATOMS: atom_id res chain seq x y z
N MET A 1 -7.68 -9.35 -3.47
CA MET A 1 -8.53 -9.08 -4.65
C MET A 1 -8.31 -7.72 -5.34
N LYS A 2 -8.22 -6.57 -4.62
CA LYS A 2 -8.02 -5.24 -5.26
C LYS A 2 -6.66 -5.06 -5.97
N ALA A 3 -5.57 -5.63 -5.43
CA ALA A 3 -4.24 -5.58 -6.04
C ALA A 3 -4.15 -6.42 -7.34
N LEU A 4 -4.75 -7.62 -7.34
CA LEU A 4 -4.82 -8.51 -8.52
C LEU A 4 -5.56 -7.85 -9.70
N ARG A 5 -6.63 -7.09 -9.41
CA ARG A 5 -7.38 -6.31 -10.41
C ARG A 5 -6.58 -5.15 -11.01
N ARG A 6 -5.69 -4.52 -10.24
CA ARG A 6 -4.82 -3.43 -10.73
C ARG A 6 -3.71 -3.98 -11.63
N LEU A 7 -3.11 -5.12 -11.27
CA LEU A 7 -2.15 -5.82 -12.12
C LEU A 7 -2.76 -6.26 -13.45
N GLY A 8 -3.99 -6.80 -13.43
CA GLY A 8 -4.68 -7.22 -14.64
C GLY A 8 -4.95 -6.08 -15.63
N LEU A 9 -5.29 -4.88 -15.16
CA LEU A 9 -5.51 -3.72 -16.03
C LEU A 9 -4.22 -3.20 -16.67
N ALA A 10 -3.11 -3.19 -15.93
CA ALA A 10 -1.81 -2.81 -16.47
C ALA A 10 -1.32 -3.81 -17.54
N PHE A 11 -1.53 -5.11 -17.30
CA PHE A 11 -1.20 -6.16 -18.27
C PHE A 11 -1.99 -6.04 -19.57
N ILE A 12 -3.30 -5.77 -19.48
CA ILE A 12 -4.16 -5.54 -20.65
C ILE A 12 -3.68 -4.31 -21.44
N GLY A 13 -3.29 -3.23 -20.77
CA GLY A 13 -2.74 -2.03 -21.43
C GLY A 13 -1.48 -2.31 -22.23
N VAL A 14 -0.52 -3.03 -21.64
CA VAL A 14 0.73 -3.43 -22.32
C VAL A 14 0.43 -4.34 -23.51
N LEU A 15 -0.46 -5.33 -23.34
CA LEU A 15 -0.86 -6.23 -24.42
C LEU A 15 -1.46 -5.47 -25.61
N LEU A 16 -2.36 -4.51 -25.36
CA LEU A 16 -3.01 -3.71 -26.40
C LEU A 16 -1.99 -2.85 -27.17
N VAL A 17 -1.01 -2.25 -26.48
CA VAL A 17 0.06 -1.48 -27.11
C VAL A 17 0.99 -2.37 -27.94
N SER A 18 1.34 -3.55 -27.43
CA SER A 18 2.16 -4.52 -28.17
C SER A 18 1.48 -5.02 -29.44
N VAL A 19 0.16 -5.27 -29.41
CA VAL A 19 -0.63 -5.63 -30.60
C VAL A 19 -0.66 -4.49 -31.61
N LEU A 20 -0.86 -3.24 -31.16
CA LEU A 20 -0.79 -2.04 -32.02
C LEU A 20 0.56 -1.89 -32.70
N LEU A 21 1.64 -2.04 -31.94
CA LEU A 21 3.01 -1.92 -32.45
C LEU A 21 3.32 -3.04 -33.46
N PHE A 22 2.90 -4.27 -33.17
CA PHE A 22 3.04 -5.40 -34.08
C PHE A 22 2.29 -5.16 -35.40
N MET A 23 1.03 -4.72 -35.33
CA MET A 23 0.23 -4.43 -36.52
C MET A 23 0.78 -3.23 -37.32
N TYR A 24 1.36 -2.24 -36.66
CA TYR A 24 2.02 -1.11 -37.31
C TYR A 24 3.29 -1.53 -38.06
N ILE A 25 4.15 -2.32 -37.41
CA ILE A 25 5.38 -2.85 -38.02
C ILE A 25 5.06 -3.74 -39.23
N GLN A 26 3.98 -4.52 -39.16
CA GLN A 26 3.56 -5.38 -40.26
C GLN A 26 2.95 -4.62 -41.46
N SER A 27 2.72 -3.30 -41.36
CA SER A 27 2.15 -2.50 -42.46
C SER A 27 3.17 -2.01 -43.50
N GLY A 28 4.37 -2.62 -43.54
CA GLY A 28 5.58 -2.12 -44.23
C GLY A 28 5.46 -1.68 -45.69
N ALA A 29 6.20 -0.61 -46.02
CA ALA A 29 6.27 0.10 -47.30
C ALA A 29 7.17 -0.57 -48.38
N GLN A 30 7.83 -1.68 -48.05
CA GLN A 30 8.90 -2.26 -48.87
C GLN A 30 8.40 -2.89 -50.18
N GLN A 31 7.11 -3.27 -50.26
CA GLN A 31 6.50 -3.92 -51.42
C GLN A 31 6.21 -2.95 -52.59
N ALA A 32 5.96 -1.67 -52.30
CA ALA A 32 5.60 -0.67 -53.31
C ALA A 32 6.79 -0.23 -54.17
N ALA A 33 7.98 -0.11 -53.58
CA ALA A 33 9.18 0.32 -54.29
C ALA A 33 9.62 -0.71 -55.34
N SER A 34 9.61 -2.00 -54.99
CA SER A 34 9.96 -3.08 -55.92
C SER A 34 8.92 -3.29 -57.02
N TYR A 35 7.63 -3.00 -56.79
CA TYR A 35 6.62 -3.04 -57.86
C TYR A 35 6.87 -1.95 -58.92
N ILE A 36 7.16 -0.71 -58.49
CA ILE A 36 7.44 0.41 -59.39
C ILE A 36 8.66 0.12 -60.27
N GLU A 37 9.73 -0.41 -59.67
CA GLU A 37 10.94 -0.78 -60.39
C GLU A 37 10.67 -1.87 -61.44
N SER A 38 9.96 -2.94 -61.07
CA SER A 38 9.61 -4.01 -62.01
C SER A 38 8.73 -3.54 -63.15
N ARG A 39 7.75 -2.68 -62.90
CA ARG A 39 6.90 -2.09 -63.94
C ARG A 39 7.71 -1.24 -64.92
N ASP A 40 8.66 -0.46 -64.41
CA ASP A 40 9.53 0.35 -65.28
C ASP A 40 10.46 -0.53 -66.13
N LEU A 41 11.00 -1.61 -65.56
CA LEU A 41 11.81 -2.58 -66.30
C LEU A 41 11.00 -3.24 -67.43
N VAL A 42 9.76 -3.65 -67.18
CA VAL A 42 8.87 -4.21 -68.21
C VAL A 42 8.59 -3.19 -69.32
N ARG A 43 8.39 -1.91 -68.96
CA ARG A 43 8.22 -0.83 -69.94
C ARG A 43 9.48 -0.64 -70.80
N GLN A 44 10.67 -0.65 -70.19
CA GLN A 44 11.94 -0.55 -70.91
C GLN A 44 12.16 -1.75 -71.84
N LEU A 45 11.79 -2.97 -71.41
CA LEU A 45 11.84 -4.18 -72.25
C LEU A 45 10.96 -4.04 -73.50
N LYS A 46 9.73 -3.55 -73.37
CA LYS A 46 8.85 -3.27 -74.51
C LYS A 46 9.45 -2.23 -75.46
N GLN A 47 10.09 -1.20 -74.92
CA GLN A 47 10.77 -0.20 -75.72
C GLN A 47 11.93 -0.81 -76.52
N GLN A 48 12.73 -1.70 -75.91
CA GLN A 48 13.81 -2.39 -76.62
C GLN A 48 13.29 -3.35 -77.69
N ASP A 49 12.18 -4.03 -77.44
CA ASP A 49 11.51 -4.89 -78.42
C ASP A 49 11.06 -4.08 -79.66
N ALA A 50 10.42 -2.93 -79.44
CA ALA A 50 10.02 -2.03 -80.53
C ALA A 50 11.22 -1.42 -81.28
N ILE A 51 12.32 -1.10 -80.56
CA ILE A 51 13.57 -0.67 -81.21
C ILE A 51 14.11 -1.80 -82.08
N TRP A 52 14.06 -3.05 -81.60
CA TRP A 52 14.55 -4.19 -82.35
C TRP A 52 13.80 -4.38 -83.67
N ASP A 53 12.47 -4.30 -83.65
CA ASP A 53 11.64 -4.36 -84.86
C ASP A 53 11.98 -3.24 -85.83
N ASN A 54 12.18 -2.03 -85.30
CA ASN A 54 12.56 -0.87 -86.10
C ASN A 54 13.93 -1.05 -86.77
N GLU A 55 14.92 -1.58 -86.04
CA GLU A 55 16.25 -1.83 -86.61
C GLU A 55 16.23 -2.94 -87.67
N VAL A 56 15.36 -3.96 -87.52
CA VAL A 56 15.12 -4.98 -88.57
C VAL A 56 14.56 -4.33 -89.84
N LEU A 57 13.55 -3.47 -89.70
CA LEU A 57 12.96 -2.73 -90.83
C LEU A 57 13.95 -1.75 -91.48
N LYS A 58 14.73 -1.02 -90.68
CA LYS A 58 15.80 -0.15 -91.19
C LYS A 58 16.84 -0.95 -91.96
N THR A 59 17.25 -2.10 -91.44
CA THR A 59 18.25 -2.96 -92.08
C THR A 59 17.78 -3.43 -93.45
N ARG A 60 16.48 -3.74 -93.60
CA ARG A 60 15.87 -4.09 -94.89
C ARG A 60 16.06 -2.99 -95.95
N ILE A 61 15.95 -1.72 -95.54
CA ILE A 61 16.04 -0.56 -96.44
C ILE A 61 17.49 -0.10 -96.63
N ALA A 62 18.34 -0.31 -95.63
CA ALA A 62 19.71 0.20 -95.60
C ALA A 62 20.63 -0.53 -96.59
N LEU A 63 21.32 0.27 -97.42
CA LEU A 63 22.29 -0.21 -98.39
C LEU A 63 23.69 -0.48 -97.79
N THR A 64 23.95 -0.11 -96.52
CA THR A 64 25.28 -0.17 -95.87
C THR A 64 25.48 -1.42 -95.00
N HIS A 65 26.69 -2.02 -94.98
CA HIS A 65 27.06 -3.32 -94.37
C HIS A 65 26.95 -3.46 -92.84
N ASN A 66 26.19 -2.62 -92.13
CA ASN A 66 26.20 -2.63 -90.66
C ASN A 66 25.01 -3.38 -90.04
N TYR A 67 25.26 -4.58 -89.52
CA TYR A 67 24.28 -5.38 -88.76
C TYR A 67 24.42 -5.23 -87.24
N ASP A 68 25.38 -4.45 -86.74
CA ASP A 68 25.58 -4.22 -85.30
C ASP A 68 24.34 -3.65 -84.59
N PRO A 69 23.54 -2.75 -85.20
CA PRO A 69 22.30 -2.26 -84.59
C PRO A 69 21.26 -3.34 -84.31
N LEU A 70 21.31 -4.50 -84.97
CA LEU A 70 20.40 -5.63 -84.71
C LEU A 70 20.77 -6.46 -83.48
N VAL A 71 21.97 -6.30 -82.93
CA VAL A 71 22.46 -7.06 -81.76
C VAL A 71 22.28 -6.27 -80.47
N SER A 72 22.39 -4.94 -80.54
CA SER A 72 22.32 -4.05 -79.37
C SER A 72 21.02 -4.21 -78.55
N PRO A 73 19.81 -4.25 -79.16
CA PRO A 73 18.57 -4.42 -78.40
C PRO A 73 18.54 -5.74 -77.61
N LEU A 74 19.06 -6.83 -78.17
CA LEU A 74 19.10 -8.13 -77.49
C LEU A 74 19.98 -8.10 -76.23
N HIS A 75 21.08 -7.36 -76.25
CA HIS A 75 21.95 -7.22 -75.08
C HIS A 75 21.24 -6.47 -73.95
N GLU A 76 20.59 -5.35 -74.26
CA GLU A 76 19.82 -4.59 -73.28
C GLU A 76 18.58 -5.36 -72.79
N ILE A 77 17.87 -6.07 -73.68
CA ILE A 77 16.76 -6.97 -73.30
C ILE A 77 17.24 -8.01 -72.28
N THR A 78 18.38 -8.66 -72.53
CA THR A 78 18.94 -9.67 -71.64
C THR A 78 19.29 -9.07 -70.27
N ARG A 79 19.92 -7.89 -70.26
CA ARG A 79 20.32 -7.18 -69.04
C ARG A 79 19.11 -6.73 -68.21
N LEU A 80 18.13 -6.11 -68.85
CA LEU A 80 16.89 -5.65 -68.21
C LEU A 80 16.09 -6.82 -67.65
N TRP A 81 16.02 -7.92 -68.40
CA TRP A 81 15.36 -9.14 -67.97
C TRP A 81 16.03 -9.76 -66.74
N GLN A 82 17.36 -9.89 -66.73
CA GLN A 82 18.09 -10.40 -65.56
C GLN A 82 17.80 -9.60 -64.29
N ARG A 83 17.69 -8.27 -64.40
CA ARG A 83 17.34 -7.41 -63.27
C ARG A 83 15.90 -7.63 -62.82
N LEU A 84 14.96 -7.71 -63.76
CA LEU A 84 13.55 -7.98 -63.46
C LEU A 84 13.38 -9.35 -62.78
N ASP A 85 13.98 -10.39 -63.34
CA ASP A 85 13.89 -11.76 -62.81
C ASP A 85 14.54 -11.89 -61.43
N ALA A 86 15.65 -11.18 -61.17
CA ALA A 86 16.26 -11.13 -59.84
C ALA A 86 15.35 -10.47 -58.80
N ILE A 87 14.68 -9.36 -59.14
CA ILE A 87 13.74 -8.68 -58.24
C ILE A 87 12.56 -9.59 -57.95
N GLU A 88 11.94 -10.17 -58.97
CA GLU A 88 10.73 -10.97 -58.80
C GLU A 88 11.00 -12.30 -58.12
N SER A 89 12.10 -12.98 -58.45
CA SER A 89 12.52 -14.23 -57.81
C SER A 89 12.88 -14.05 -56.33
N ALA A 90 13.46 -12.91 -55.95
CA ALA A 90 13.77 -12.60 -54.55
C ALA A 90 12.53 -12.13 -53.76
N SER A 91 11.53 -11.55 -54.44
CA SER A 91 10.39 -10.94 -53.78
C SER A 91 9.40 -11.93 -53.17
N GLY A 92 9.34 -13.17 -53.67
CA GLY A 92 8.41 -14.21 -53.20
C GLY A 92 6.93 -13.82 -53.31
N ARG A 93 6.60 -12.81 -54.12
CA ARG A 93 5.27 -12.20 -54.23
C ARG A 93 4.27 -13.08 -54.97
N HIS A 94 4.75 -13.78 -55.99
CA HIS A 94 3.90 -14.52 -56.90
C HIS A 94 3.62 -15.95 -56.42
N ALA A 95 2.48 -16.50 -56.83
CA ALA A 95 2.30 -17.94 -56.83
C ALA A 95 3.44 -18.54 -57.68
N PRO A 96 4.33 -19.39 -57.11
CA PRO A 96 5.58 -19.78 -57.76
C PRO A 96 5.38 -20.31 -59.18
N THR A 97 4.31 -21.07 -59.39
CA THR A 97 3.98 -21.70 -60.67
C THR A 97 3.53 -20.71 -61.75
N LEU A 98 2.87 -19.61 -61.38
CA LEU A 98 2.32 -18.66 -62.36
C LEU A 98 3.40 -17.72 -62.91
N TRP A 99 4.29 -17.24 -62.04
CA TRP A 99 5.46 -16.44 -62.46
C TRP A 99 6.38 -17.25 -63.38
N GLU A 100 6.74 -18.48 -62.97
CA GLU A 100 7.60 -19.36 -63.77
C GLU A 100 7.01 -19.63 -65.15
N THR A 101 5.69 -19.86 -65.24
CA THR A 101 5.02 -20.08 -66.53
C THR A 101 5.12 -18.86 -67.45
N GLN A 102 4.89 -17.64 -66.94
CA GLN A 102 4.98 -16.42 -67.75
C GLN A 102 6.42 -16.07 -68.11
N ARG A 103 7.36 -16.29 -67.18
CA ARG A 103 8.80 -16.15 -67.37
C ARG A 103 9.29 -17.02 -68.53
N ASP A 104 8.93 -18.30 -68.51
CA ASP A 104 9.36 -19.26 -69.53
C ASP A 104 8.72 -18.94 -70.89
N ALA A 105 7.46 -18.53 -70.92
CA ALA A 105 6.77 -18.11 -72.15
C ALA A 105 7.38 -16.86 -72.80
N TYR A 106 7.84 -15.89 -71.99
CA TYR A 106 8.57 -14.72 -72.48
C TYR A 106 9.95 -15.10 -73.03
N LEU A 107 10.70 -15.90 -72.28
CA LEU A 107 12.03 -16.35 -72.69
C LEU A 107 12.00 -17.12 -74.01
N GLU A 108 11.00 -17.99 -74.20
CA GLU A 108 10.85 -18.73 -75.46
C GLU A 108 10.48 -17.80 -76.63
N ALA A 109 9.65 -16.77 -76.40
CA ALA A 109 9.34 -15.77 -77.42
C ALA A 109 10.59 -14.98 -77.83
N VAL A 110 11.38 -14.49 -76.89
CA VAL A 110 12.64 -13.76 -77.18
C VAL A 110 13.63 -14.65 -77.93
N LYS A 111 13.74 -15.92 -77.53
CA LYS A 111 14.61 -16.91 -78.19
C LYS A 111 14.18 -17.17 -79.63
N GLU A 112 12.87 -17.31 -79.87
CA GLU A 112 12.34 -17.50 -81.22
C GLU A 112 12.55 -16.25 -82.09
N LYS A 113 12.30 -15.05 -81.56
CA LYS A 113 12.61 -13.79 -82.26
C LYS A 113 14.09 -13.68 -82.62
N THR A 114 14.97 -14.01 -81.67
CA THR A 114 16.43 -14.06 -81.89
C THR A 114 16.78 -15.00 -83.05
N ARG A 115 16.21 -16.20 -83.06
CA ARG A 115 16.45 -17.21 -84.10
C ARG A 115 16.00 -16.71 -85.48
N LEU A 116 14.87 -16.01 -85.56
CA LEU A 116 14.37 -15.44 -86.80
C LEU A 116 15.21 -14.26 -87.29
N VAL A 117 15.65 -13.37 -86.39
CA VAL A 117 16.55 -12.25 -86.72
C VAL A 117 17.90 -12.74 -87.25
N GLU A 118 18.48 -13.81 -86.68
CA GLU A 118 19.72 -14.40 -87.19
C GLU A 118 19.56 -15.03 -88.59
N LYS A 119 18.42 -15.67 -88.86
CA LYS A 119 18.08 -16.12 -90.21
C LYS A 119 17.92 -14.95 -91.16
N PHE A 120 17.19 -13.90 -90.76
CA PHE A 120 17.02 -12.68 -91.54
C PHE A 120 18.37 -12.06 -91.92
N LYS A 121 19.30 -11.90 -90.97
CA LYS A 121 20.66 -11.39 -91.25
C LYS A 121 21.34 -12.18 -92.36
N SER A 122 21.25 -13.52 -92.30
CA SER A 122 21.90 -14.41 -93.25
C SER A 122 21.30 -14.28 -94.66
N HIS A 123 19.97 -14.38 -94.78
CA HIS A 123 19.27 -14.28 -96.06
C HIS A 123 19.34 -12.87 -96.66
N HIS A 124 19.19 -11.84 -95.83
CA HIS A 124 19.30 -10.44 -96.25
C HIS A 124 20.72 -10.08 -96.72
N ALA A 125 21.77 -10.63 -96.09
CA ALA A 125 23.13 -10.44 -96.56
C ALA A 125 23.36 -11.01 -97.97
N ILE A 126 22.81 -12.20 -98.26
CA ILE A 126 22.91 -12.84 -99.57
C ILE A 126 22.15 -12.02 -100.63
N LEU A 127 20.89 -11.69 -100.33
CA LEU A 127 20.03 -10.86 -101.18
C LEU A 127 20.70 -9.52 -101.51
N ARG A 128 21.16 -8.81 -100.49
CA ARG A 128 21.75 -7.49 -100.66
C ARG A 128 23.07 -7.53 -101.41
N ASN A 129 23.93 -8.51 -101.17
CA ASN A 129 25.16 -8.67 -101.94
C ASN A 129 24.85 -8.89 -103.43
N SER A 130 23.78 -9.60 -103.74
CA SER A 130 23.34 -9.79 -105.12
C SER A 130 22.76 -8.52 -105.74
N LEU A 131 21.91 -7.78 -105.00
CA LEU A 131 21.37 -6.50 -105.45
C LEU A 131 22.46 -5.43 -105.65
N ALA A 132 23.45 -5.38 -104.76
CA ALA A 132 24.58 -4.44 -104.85
C ALA A 132 25.50 -4.74 -106.04
N PHE A 133 25.52 -5.98 -106.55
CA PHE A 133 26.29 -6.36 -107.73
C PHE A 133 25.62 -5.94 -109.04
N LEU A 134 24.27 -5.81 -109.07
CA LEU A 134 23.53 -5.56 -110.31
C LEU A 134 23.96 -4.28 -111.06
N PRO A 135 24.14 -3.11 -110.41
CA PRO A 135 24.61 -1.91 -111.10
C PRO A 135 26.01 -2.08 -111.69
N THR A 136 26.91 -2.76 -110.99
CA THR A 136 28.27 -3.04 -111.49
C THR A 136 28.25 -4.01 -112.67
N ALA A 137 27.37 -5.01 -112.64
CA ALA A 137 27.17 -5.91 -113.76
C ALA A 137 26.61 -5.18 -114.99
N GLU A 138 25.67 -4.26 -114.77
CA GLU A 138 25.13 -3.38 -115.81
C GLU A 138 26.23 -2.51 -116.43
N ASP A 139 27.07 -1.86 -115.62
CA ASP A 139 28.18 -1.02 -116.07
C ASP A 139 29.21 -1.81 -116.90
N ASP A 140 29.56 -3.04 -116.49
CA ASP A 140 30.48 -3.91 -117.22
C ASP A 140 29.89 -4.32 -118.59
N ILE A 141 28.61 -4.71 -118.61
CA ILE A 141 27.90 -5.06 -119.84
C ILE A 141 27.82 -3.84 -120.78
N GLN A 142 27.45 -2.66 -120.27
CA GLN A 142 27.46 -1.39 -121.02
C GLN A 142 28.84 -1.06 -121.60
N GLY A 143 29.89 -1.19 -120.78
CA GLY A 143 31.27 -0.91 -121.19
C GLY A 143 31.77 -1.87 -122.28
N GLN A 144 31.36 -3.14 -122.23
CA GLN A 144 31.66 -4.11 -123.29
C GLN A 144 30.87 -3.79 -124.57
N PHE A 145 29.59 -3.43 -124.47
CA PHE A 145 28.76 -3.03 -125.63
C PHE A 145 29.32 -1.79 -126.35
N ALA A 146 29.85 -0.82 -125.60
CA ALA A 146 30.45 0.39 -126.16
C ALA A 146 31.67 0.09 -127.06
N ARG A 147 32.39 -1.02 -126.81
CA ARG A 147 33.60 -1.42 -127.54
C ARG A 147 33.35 -2.20 -128.83
N LEU A 148 32.11 -2.59 -129.11
CA LEU A 148 31.73 -3.35 -130.31
C LEU A 148 31.67 -2.48 -131.58
N THR A 149 31.86 -3.08 -132.75
CA THR A 149 31.61 -2.44 -134.05
C THR A 149 30.11 -2.30 -134.33
N ASP A 150 29.69 -1.41 -135.22
CA ASP A 150 28.25 -1.16 -135.50
C ASP A 150 27.51 -2.42 -136.00
N GLU A 151 28.18 -3.28 -136.78
CA GLU A 151 27.62 -4.55 -137.25
C GLU A 151 27.42 -5.55 -136.10
N GLN A 152 28.38 -5.62 -135.16
CA GLN A 152 28.28 -6.48 -133.97
C GLN A 152 27.22 -5.96 -132.99
N ARG A 153 27.08 -4.64 -132.84
CA ARG A 153 26.02 -4.04 -132.02
C ARG A 153 24.64 -4.39 -132.53
N LEU A 154 24.41 -4.34 -133.84
CA LEU A 154 23.12 -4.69 -134.44
C LEU A 154 22.77 -6.17 -134.24
N GLN A 155 23.76 -7.07 -134.34
CA GLN A 155 23.56 -8.51 -134.09
C GLN A 155 23.25 -8.83 -132.62
N LEU A 156 23.79 -8.05 -131.68
CA LEU A 156 23.68 -8.27 -130.24
C LEU A 156 22.63 -7.38 -129.55
N GLN A 157 21.95 -6.50 -130.31
CA GLN A 157 21.01 -5.52 -129.79
C GLN A 157 19.84 -6.15 -129.03
N ASN A 158 19.28 -7.25 -129.53
CA ASN A 158 18.16 -7.95 -128.87
C ASN A 158 18.58 -8.54 -127.53
N VAL A 159 19.81 -9.05 -127.42
CA VAL A 159 20.33 -9.61 -126.16
C VAL A 159 20.64 -8.50 -125.15
N ALA A 160 21.06 -7.32 -125.64
CA ALA A 160 21.21 -6.14 -124.80
C ALA A 160 19.86 -5.72 -124.19
N ILE A 161 18.81 -5.62 -125.02
CA ILE A 161 17.45 -5.26 -124.57
C ILE A 161 16.94 -6.28 -123.56
N ASP A 162 17.03 -7.59 -123.87
CA ASP A 162 16.63 -8.66 -122.94
C ASP A 162 17.39 -8.58 -121.60
N THR A 163 18.66 -8.15 -121.63
CA THR A 163 19.50 -7.97 -120.44
C THR A 163 19.02 -6.79 -119.59
N TYR A 164 18.71 -5.65 -120.19
CA TYR A 164 18.16 -4.48 -119.48
C TYR A 164 16.76 -4.74 -118.93
N ASP A 165 15.88 -5.36 -119.73
CA ASP A 165 14.53 -5.70 -119.30
C ASP A 165 14.57 -6.66 -118.10
N LEU A 166 15.47 -7.64 -118.11
CA LEU A 166 15.66 -8.53 -116.97
C LEU A 166 16.22 -7.79 -115.73
N LEU A 167 17.21 -6.92 -115.91
CA LEU A 167 17.75 -6.10 -114.81
C LEU A 167 16.64 -5.24 -114.18
N LEU A 168 15.86 -4.55 -115.00
CA LEU A 168 14.75 -3.72 -114.56
C LEU A 168 13.68 -4.54 -113.84
N SER A 169 13.24 -5.65 -114.43
CA SER A 169 12.26 -6.56 -113.82
C SER A 169 12.76 -7.14 -112.49
N SER A 170 14.07 -7.40 -112.39
CA SER A 170 14.67 -7.91 -111.16
C SER A 170 14.75 -6.85 -110.05
N MET A 171 14.99 -5.58 -110.40
CA MET A 171 14.92 -4.46 -109.46
C MET A 171 13.49 -4.18 -109.03
N GLU A 172 12.53 -4.25 -109.94
CA GLU A 172 11.11 -4.11 -109.65
C GLU A 172 10.63 -5.23 -108.72
N PHE A 173 10.99 -6.49 -108.98
CA PHE A 173 10.69 -7.62 -108.10
C PHE A 173 11.29 -7.48 -106.69
N ALA A 174 12.50 -6.93 -106.60
CA ALA A 174 13.15 -6.66 -105.31
C ALA A 174 12.44 -5.57 -104.49
N GLN A 175 11.73 -4.65 -105.14
CA GLN A 175 10.91 -3.64 -104.45
C GLN A 175 9.47 -4.13 -104.20
N LEU A 176 8.86 -4.76 -105.20
CA LEU A 176 7.49 -5.25 -105.21
C LEU A 176 7.47 -6.74 -105.58
N THR A 177 7.54 -7.56 -104.54
CA THR A 177 7.57 -9.02 -104.68
C THR A 177 6.15 -9.54 -104.93
N THR A 178 5.86 -9.91 -106.18
CA THR A 178 4.57 -10.49 -106.59
C THR A 178 4.78 -11.72 -107.45
N PRO A 179 3.77 -12.62 -107.58
CA PRO A 179 3.85 -13.75 -108.51
C PRO A 179 4.09 -13.31 -109.96
N ASP A 180 3.53 -12.16 -110.36
CA ASP A 180 3.66 -11.63 -111.73
C ASP A 180 5.08 -11.14 -112.00
N THR A 181 5.64 -10.30 -111.11
CA THR A 181 7.03 -9.82 -111.24
C THR A 181 8.05 -10.96 -111.12
N ALA A 182 7.77 -12.00 -110.31
CA ALA A 182 8.59 -13.22 -110.25
C ALA A 182 8.59 -13.99 -111.59
N ALA A 183 7.42 -14.11 -112.23
CA ALA A 183 7.28 -14.79 -113.51
C ALA A 183 8.01 -14.05 -114.64
N GLU A 184 7.97 -12.72 -114.65
CA GLU A 184 8.73 -11.89 -115.60
C GLU A 184 10.24 -12.07 -115.48
N VAL A 185 10.77 -12.07 -114.25
CA VAL A 185 12.20 -12.33 -113.99
C VAL A 185 12.60 -13.74 -114.43
N LEU A 186 11.77 -14.76 -114.16
CA LEU A 186 12.01 -16.13 -114.61
C LEU A 186 12.01 -16.25 -116.14
N LEU A 187 11.07 -15.59 -116.81
CA LEU A 187 11.01 -15.58 -118.26
C LEU A 187 12.24 -14.89 -118.87
N GLY A 188 12.67 -13.76 -118.31
CA GLY A 188 13.88 -13.07 -118.77
C GLY A 188 15.16 -13.88 -118.54
N LEU A 189 15.30 -14.57 -117.40
CA LEU A 189 16.41 -15.50 -117.13
C LEU A 189 16.48 -16.62 -118.18
N ASN A 190 15.33 -17.24 -118.49
CA ASN A 190 15.26 -18.31 -119.49
C ASN A 190 15.60 -17.81 -120.90
N ARG A 191 15.15 -16.60 -121.28
CA ARG A 191 15.48 -15.99 -122.59
C ARG A 191 16.99 -15.73 -122.72
N LEU A 192 17.61 -15.18 -121.68
CA LEU A 192 19.05 -14.92 -121.69
C LEU A 192 19.87 -16.21 -121.72
N ASP A 193 19.45 -17.26 -121.02
CA ASP A 193 20.16 -18.54 -121.02
C ASP A 193 20.19 -19.17 -122.44
N VAL A 194 19.06 -19.14 -123.15
CA VAL A 194 18.98 -19.61 -124.55
C VAL A 194 19.81 -18.74 -125.50
N ASN A 195 19.80 -17.42 -125.32
CA ASN A 195 20.52 -16.50 -126.20
C ASN A 195 22.02 -16.38 -125.88
N LYS A 196 22.47 -16.85 -124.71
CA LYS A 196 23.86 -16.76 -124.24
C LYS A 196 24.85 -17.44 -125.18
N GLU A 197 24.51 -18.57 -125.79
CA GLU A 197 25.41 -19.30 -126.70
C GLU A 197 25.74 -18.50 -127.97
N ARG A 198 24.93 -17.48 -128.30
CA ARG A 198 25.14 -16.59 -129.44
C ARG A 198 26.02 -15.38 -129.11
N LEU A 199 26.37 -15.19 -127.85
CA LEU A 199 27.20 -14.07 -127.38
C LEU A 199 28.70 -14.38 -127.53
N PRO A 200 29.57 -13.37 -127.71
CA PRO A 200 31.02 -13.54 -127.57
C PRO A 200 31.41 -13.97 -126.14
N GLU A 201 32.50 -14.73 -126.00
CA GLU A 201 32.94 -15.34 -124.73
C GLU A 201 33.07 -14.33 -123.56
N GLY A 202 33.49 -13.09 -123.84
CA GLY A 202 33.54 -12.01 -122.83
C GLY A 202 32.17 -11.65 -122.24
N PHE A 203 31.14 -11.56 -123.07
CA PHE A 203 29.76 -11.25 -122.65
C PHE A 203 29.10 -12.43 -121.96
N GLN A 204 29.42 -13.67 -122.39
CA GLN A 204 28.87 -14.88 -121.77
C GLN A 204 29.18 -14.92 -120.27
N ASN A 205 30.40 -14.57 -119.85
CA ASN A 205 30.80 -14.58 -118.45
C ASN A 205 30.07 -13.52 -117.62
N ALA A 206 29.94 -12.30 -118.14
CA ALA A 206 29.21 -11.21 -117.49
C ALA A 206 27.72 -11.56 -117.32
N VAL A 207 27.05 -11.99 -118.40
CA VAL A 207 25.63 -12.38 -118.40
C VAL A 207 25.37 -13.59 -117.50
N THR A 208 26.27 -14.57 -117.46
CA THR A 208 26.14 -15.74 -116.55
C THR A 208 26.29 -15.34 -115.09
N THR A 209 27.17 -14.39 -114.78
CA THR A 209 27.38 -13.93 -113.41
C THR A 209 26.19 -13.09 -112.95
N MET A 210 25.72 -12.18 -113.80
CA MET A 210 24.50 -11.40 -113.56
C MET A 210 23.27 -12.30 -113.38
N SER A 211 23.04 -13.26 -114.28
CA SER A 211 21.90 -14.19 -114.19
C SER A 211 21.92 -15.02 -112.91
N ARG A 212 23.10 -15.40 -112.41
CA ARG A 212 23.25 -16.07 -111.11
C ARG A 212 22.84 -15.17 -109.94
N HIS A 213 23.24 -13.90 -109.95
CA HIS A 213 22.83 -12.93 -108.94
C HIS A 213 21.33 -12.63 -109.00
N ILE A 214 20.74 -12.51 -110.20
CA ILE A 214 19.30 -12.30 -110.38
C ILE A 214 18.49 -13.53 -109.92
N ALA A 215 18.94 -14.74 -110.22
CA ALA A 215 18.34 -15.96 -109.69
C ALA A 215 18.44 -16.04 -108.15
N MET A 216 19.53 -15.52 -107.57
CA MET A 216 19.68 -15.41 -106.13
C MET A 216 18.70 -14.40 -105.53
N VAL A 217 18.50 -13.24 -106.17
CA VAL A 217 17.46 -12.26 -105.77
C VAL A 217 16.08 -12.90 -105.79
N LEU A 218 15.74 -13.61 -106.87
CA LEU A 218 14.46 -14.32 -107.02
C LEU A 218 14.20 -15.33 -105.90
N ARG A 219 15.25 -16.02 -105.45
CA ARG A 219 15.17 -17.03 -104.38
C ARG A 219 15.12 -16.43 -102.98
N GLU A 220 15.95 -15.42 -102.71
CA GLU A 220 16.16 -14.90 -101.35
C GLU A 220 15.13 -13.84 -100.95
N GLN A 221 14.62 -13.06 -101.90
CA GLN A 221 13.65 -11.99 -101.62
C GLN A 221 12.36 -12.49 -100.93
N PRO A 222 11.70 -13.59 -101.37
CA PRO A 222 10.53 -14.12 -100.67
C PRO A 222 10.86 -14.60 -99.26
N GLN A 223 12.04 -15.21 -99.06
CA GLN A 223 12.48 -15.71 -97.76
C GLN A 223 12.71 -14.56 -96.78
N VAL A 224 13.29 -13.46 -97.24
CA VAL A 224 13.46 -12.24 -96.43
C VAL A 224 12.10 -11.66 -96.03
N ASN A 225 11.12 -11.60 -96.94
CA ASN A 225 9.77 -11.11 -96.61
C ASN A 225 9.07 -12.02 -95.60
N GLU A 226 9.11 -13.34 -95.78
CA GLU A 226 8.54 -14.31 -94.83
C GLU A 226 9.19 -14.22 -93.45
N LEU A 227 10.51 -14.03 -93.38
CA LEU A 227 11.22 -13.84 -92.12
C LEU A 227 10.83 -12.54 -91.43
N LEU A 228 10.58 -11.46 -92.17
CA LEU A 228 10.11 -10.19 -91.60
C LEU A 228 8.73 -10.34 -90.97
N GLU A 229 7.78 -10.94 -91.69
CA GLU A 229 6.45 -11.25 -91.16
C GLU A 229 6.54 -12.17 -89.93
N GLY A 230 7.42 -13.16 -89.98
CA GLY A 230 7.68 -14.06 -88.85
C GLY A 230 8.25 -13.35 -87.62
N ILE A 231 9.16 -12.38 -87.79
CA ILE A 231 9.74 -11.58 -86.69
C ILE A 231 8.67 -10.71 -86.04
N GLU A 232 7.85 -10.03 -86.84
CA GLU A 232 6.76 -9.17 -86.36
C GLU A 232 5.66 -9.96 -85.65
N ALA A 233 5.40 -11.20 -86.08
CA ALA A 233 4.41 -12.07 -85.47
C ALA A 233 4.83 -12.67 -84.10
N VAL A 234 6.08 -12.53 -83.67
CA VAL A 234 6.51 -13.08 -82.37
C VAL A 234 5.93 -12.25 -81.22
N PRO A 235 5.16 -12.84 -80.29
CA PRO A 235 4.35 -12.09 -79.34
C PRO A 235 5.13 -11.59 -78.10
N VAL A 236 6.33 -11.01 -78.26
CA VAL A 236 7.17 -10.55 -77.13
C VAL A 236 6.45 -9.47 -76.32
N ALA A 237 5.89 -8.46 -76.98
CA ALA A 237 5.11 -7.40 -76.33
C ALA A 237 3.90 -7.94 -75.55
N ASP A 238 3.15 -8.90 -76.13
CA ASP A 238 1.99 -9.52 -75.47
C ASP A 238 2.39 -10.33 -74.22
N ARG A 239 3.55 -11.01 -74.25
CA ARG A 239 4.09 -11.69 -73.07
C ARG A 239 4.42 -10.67 -71.97
N LEU A 240 5.02 -9.53 -72.32
CA LEU A 240 5.30 -8.45 -71.38
C LEU A 240 4.02 -7.79 -70.82
N ASP A 241 2.95 -7.69 -71.63
CA ASP A 241 1.62 -7.27 -71.15
C ASP A 241 1.04 -8.24 -70.13
N THR A 242 1.18 -9.53 -70.38
CA THR A 242 0.72 -10.57 -69.45
C THR A 242 1.49 -10.50 -68.12
N ILE A 243 2.81 -10.28 -68.17
CA ILE A 243 3.64 -10.04 -66.98
C ILE A 243 3.20 -8.77 -66.25
N THR A 244 2.90 -7.69 -66.97
CA THR A 244 2.40 -6.43 -66.37
C THR A 244 1.10 -6.68 -65.60
N SER A 245 0.15 -7.39 -66.21
CA SER A 245 -1.13 -7.73 -65.57
C SER A 245 -0.94 -8.59 -64.32
N LEU A 246 0.03 -9.52 -64.33
CA LEU A 246 0.39 -10.31 -63.17
C LEU A 246 0.93 -9.44 -62.01
N LEU A 247 1.85 -8.53 -62.32
CA LEU A 247 2.42 -7.59 -61.35
C LEU A 247 1.35 -6.65 -60.77
N ASP A 248 0.45 -6.15 -61.62
CA ASP A 248 -0.66 -5.28 -61.21
C ASP A 248 -1.61 -6.01 -60.24
N LYS A 249 -1.96 -7.26 -60.56
CA LYS A 249 -2.84 -8.08 -59.71
C LYS A 249 -2.20 -8.40 -58.36
N ASP A 250 -0.91 -8.73 -58.34
CA ASP A 250 -0.19 -8.95 -57.08
C ASP A 250 -0.22 -7.69 -56.21
N GLN A 251 0.10 -6.54 -56.81
CA GLN A 251 0.09 -5.26 -56.10
C GLN A 251 -1.30 -4.86 -55.60
N GLU A 252 -2.37 -5.12 -56.36
CA GLU A 252 -3.75 -4.92 -55.89
C GLU A 252 -4.08 -5.79 -54.67
N THR A 253 -3.69 -7.07 -54.69
CA THR A 253 -3.93 -7.97 -53.55
C THR A 253 -3.15 -7.56 -52.30
N ALA A 254 -1.87 -7.15 -52.47
CA ALA A 254 -1.06 -6.61 -51.40
C ALA A 254 -1.68 -5.32 -50.84
N ALA A 255 -2.06 -4.38 -51.71
CA ALA A 255 -2.70 -3.12 -51.33
C ALA A 255 -4.02 -3.35 -50.57
N ALA A 256 -4.86 -4.29 -51.03
CA ALA A 256 -6.11 -4.64 -50.36
C ALA A 256 -5.87 -5.25 -48.97
N LEU A 257 -4.85 -6.11 -48.83
CA LEU A 257 -4.45 -6.66 -47.53
C LEU A 257 -3.95 -5.55 -46.59
N HIS A 258 -3.10 -4.65 -47.09
CA HIS A 258 -2.63 -3.48 -46.34
C HIS A 258 -3.79 -2.58 -45.91
N GLN A 259 -4.72 -2.25 -46.81
CA GLN A 259 -5.90 -1.45 -46.50
C GLN A 259 -6.77 -2.12 -45.43
N ARG A 260 -7.01 -3.44 -45.53
CA ARG A 260 -7.76 -4.20 -44.54
C ARG A 260 -7.09 -4.18 -43.17
N ASN A 261 -5.77 -4.40 -43.12
CA ASN A 261 -5.00 -4.33 -41.88
C ASN A 261 -5.02 -2.91 -41.28
N HIS A 262 -4.97 -1.87 -42.11
CA HIS A 262 -5.07 -0.48 -41.67
C HIS A 262 -6.47 -0.16 -41.10
N ILE A 263 -7.54 -0.67 -41.71
CA ILE A 263 -8.90 -0.56 -41.17
C ILE A 263 -9.00 -1.26 -39.81
N TYR A 264 -8.46 -2.48 -39.67
CA TYR A 264 -8.44 -3.16 -38.37
C TYR A 264 -7.66 -2.36 -37.31
N LEU A 265 -6.53 -1.75 -37.68
CA LEU A 265 -5.76 -0.87 -36.81
C LEU A 265 -6.60 0.34 -36.35
N MET A 266 -7.30 1.01 -37.27
CA MET A 266 -8.16 2.15 -36.95
C MET A 266 -9.32 1.76 -36.03
N VAL A 267 -10.00 0.63 -36.29
CA VAL A 267 -11.09 0.12 -35.43
C VAL A 267 -10.57 -0.22 -34.04
N PHE A 268 -9.41 -0.87 -33.94
CA PHE A 268 -8.79 -1.21 -32.67
C PHE A 268 -8.36 0.03 -31.88
N ALA A 269 -7.74 1.01 -32.55
CA ALA A 269 -7.37 2.29 -31.93
C ALA A 269 -8.61 3.05 -31.41
N MET A 270 -9.71 3.08 -32.18
CA MET A 270 -10.97 3.65 -31.75
C MET A 270 -11.52 2.96 -30.49
N PHE A 271 -11.52 1.62 -30.46
CA PHE A 271 -11.97 0.86 -29.30
C PHE A 271 -11.09 1.12 -28.05
N LEU A 272 -9.76 1.22 -28.23
CA LEU A 272 -8.84 1.58 -27.16
C LEU A 272 -9.16 2.96 -26.58
N VAL A 273 -9.38 3.97 -27.43
CA VAL A 273 -9.75 5.32 -27.00
C VAL A 273 -11.06 5.32 -26.22
N LEU A 274 -12.08 4.59 -26.70
CA LEU A 274 -13.36 4.45 -25.98
C LEU A 274 -13.19 3.80 -24.60
N ILE A 275 -12.35 2.76 -24.49
CA ILE A 275 -12.02 2.14 -23.21
C ILE A 275 -11.34 3.14 -22.27
N LEU A 276 -10.38 3.92 -22.77
CA LEU A 276 -9.67 4.93 -21.97
C LEU A 276 -10.62 6.03 -21.47
N ILE A 277 -11.52 6.53 -22.33
CA ILE A 277 -12.55 7.50 -21.94
C ILE A 277 -13.47 6.91 -20.87
N TRP A 278 -13.93 5.68 -21.04
CA TRP A 278 -14.76 4.99 -20.05
C TRP A 278 -14.04 4.83 -18.71
N LEU A 279 -12.76 4.45 -18.73
CA LEU A 279 -11.91 4.32 -17.54
C LEU A 279 -11.73 5.68 -16.83
N ALA A 280 -11.50 6.75 -17.59
CA ALA A 280 -11.37 8.11 -17.05
C ALA A 280 -12.67 8.56 -16.37
N ILE A 281 -13.83 8.40 -17.03
CA ILE A 281 -15.15 8.72 -16.46
C ILE A 281 -15.38 7.92 -15.16
N ARG A 282 -15.07 6.62 -15.18
CA ARG A 282 -15.20 5.75 -14.00
C ARG A 282 -14.29 6.21 -12.86
N LEU A 283 -13.05 6.61 -13.15
CA LEU A 283 -12.09 7.09 -12.15
C LEU A 283 -12.60 8.38 -11.48
N VAL A 284 -13.07 9.35 -12.28
CA VAL A 284 -13.62 10.61 -11.79
C VAL A 284 -14.85 10.37 -10.89
N ARG A 285 -15.77 9.49 -11.31
CA ARG A 285 -16.92 9.10 -10.48
C ARG A 285 -16.50 8.47 -9.15
N SER A 286 -15.53 7.55 -9.19
CA SER A 286 -15.03 6.90 -7.98
C SER A 286 -14.36 7.90 -7.02
N PHE A 287 -13.60 8.88 -7.53
CA PHE A 287 -13.01 9.92 -6.71
C PHE A 287 -14.06 10.84 -6.09
N ALA A 288 -15.11 11.20 -6.84
CA ALA A 288 -16.21 12.00 -6.32
C ALA A 288 -16.96 11.27 -5.19
N GLU A 289 -17.19 9.97 -5.33
CA GLU A 289 -17.84 9.15 -4.30
C GLU A 289 -16.98 9.01 -3.04
N ILE A 290 -15.68 8.73 -3.19
CA ILE A 290 -14.73 8.70 -2.06
C ILE A 290 -14.71 10.05 -1.33
N LYS A 291 -14.69 11.17 -2.08
CA LYS A 291 -14.70 12.52 -1.48
C LYS A 291 -15.99 12.78 -0.71
N ARG A 292 -17.15 12.35 -1.24
CA ARG A 292 -18.44 12.47 -0.57
C ARG A 292 -18.49 11.66 0.72
N VAL A 293 -18.04 10.40 0.69
CA VAL A 293 -18.00 9.51 1.86
C VAL A 293 -17.04 10.05 2.92
N ASN A 294 -15.83 10.48 2.54
CA ASN A 294 -14.87 11.07 3.48
C ASN A 294 -15.40 12.35 4.12
N SER A 295 -16.09 13.20 3.36
CA SER A 295 -16.71 14.41 3.93
C SER A 295 -17.80 14.06 4.93
N ALA A 296 -18.68 13.11 4.60
CA ALA A 296 -19.74 12.66 5.50
C ALA A 296 -19.18 11.99 6.76
N LEU A 297 -18.13 11.18 6.61
CA LEU A 297 -17.44 10.55 7.73
C LEU A 297 -16.78 11.58 8.64
N LYS A 298 -16.15 12.62 8.06
CA LYS A 298 -15.57 13.72 8.83
C LYS A 298 -16.63 14.45 9.64
N THR A 299 -17.75 14.86 9.00
CA THR A 299 -18.85 15.53 9.70
C THR A 299 -19.43 14.66 10.83
N ALA A 300 -19.64 13.37 10.59
CA ALA A 300 -20.13 12.46 11.61
C ALA A 300 -19.13 12.29 12.77
N ASN A 301 -17.82 12.31 12.48
CA ASN A 301 -16.79 12.22 13.51
C ASN A 301 -16.73 13.50 14.36
N ASP A 302 -16.80 14.67 13.72
CA ASP A 302 -16.81 15.97 14.42
C ASP A 302 -18.07 16.10 15.32
N GLU A 303 -19.25 15.68 14.83
CA GLU A 303 -20.47 15.63 15.64
C GLU A 303 -20.38 14.63 16.81
N LEU A 304 -19.77 13.47 16.58
CA LEU A 304 -19.56 12.47 17.63
C LEU A 304 -18.61 13.00 18.71
N GLU A 305 -17.52 13.66 18.31
CA GLU A 305 -16.55 14.25 19.22
C GLU A 305 -17.21 15.32 20.11
N GLN A 306 -18.02 16.20 19.53
CA GLN A 306 -18.83 17.17 20.30
C GLN A 306 -19.79 16.47 21.28
N ARG A 307 -20.53 15.45 20.85
CA ARG A 307 -21.44 14.72 21.75
C ARG A 307 -20.70 14.00 22.87
N VAL A 308 -19.53 13.44 22.59
CA VAL A 308 -18.70 12.79 23.59
C VAL A 308 -18.22 13.80 24.61
N GLU A 309 -17.74 14.97 24.18
CA GLU A 309 -17.30 16.04 25.09
C GLU A 309 -18.45 16.56 25.96
N GLU A 310 -19.61 16.84 25.36
CA GLU A 310 -20.80 17.29 26.08
C GLU A 310 -21.27 16.25 27.12
N ARG A 311 -21.35 14.97 26.73
CA ARG A 311 -21.73 13.88 27.64
C ARG A 311 -20.71 13.64 28.73
N THR A 312 -19.42 13.76 28.42
CA THR A 312 -18.35 13.60 29.42
C THR A 312 -18.41 14.72 30.45
N ARG A 313 -18.65 15.96 30.02
CA ARG A 313 -18.87 17.10 30.92
C ARG A 313 -20.10 16.91 31.80
N GLN A 314 -21.23 16.53 31.18
CA GLN A 314 -22.47 16.28 31.92
C GLN A 314 -22.29 15.16 32.96
N LEU A 315 -21.62 14.06 32.59
CA LEU A 315 -21.30 12.96 33.52
C LEU A 315 -20.44 13.45 34.68
N LYS A 316 -19.41 14.26 34.42
CA LYS A 316 -18.54 14.81 35.47
C LYS A 316 -19.30 15.73 36.43
N ASP A 317 -20.18 16.58 35.90
CA ASP A 317 -20.99 17.50 36.69
C ASP A 317 -21.99 16.72 37.57
N THR A 318 -22.72 15.76 36.99
CA THR A 318 -23.63 14.88 37.75
C THR A 318 -22.90 14.03 38.78
N GLN A 319 -21.71 13.52 38.46
CA GLN A 319 -20.90 12.76 39.42
C GLN A 319 -20.45 13.64 40.59
N SER A 320 -20.06 14.89 40.34
CA SER A 320 -19.72 15.85 41.40
C SER A 320 -20.92 16.14 42.30
N GLU A 321 -22.09 16.38 41.71
CA GLU A 321 -23.34 16.63 42.45
C GLU A 321 -23.75 15.42 43.32
N LEU A 322 -23.67 14.21 42.76
CA LEU A 322 -23.92 12.98 43.51
C LEU A 322 -22.92 12.79 44.66
N MET A 323 -21.65 13.10 44.45
CA MET A 323 -20.63 13.01 45.49
C MET A 323 -20.87 14.02 46.62
N ASP A 324 -21.24 15.25 46.29
CA ASP A 324 -21.58 16.29 47.27
C ASP A 324 -22.84 15.92 48.07
N THR A 325 -23.85 15.37 47.40
CA THR A 325 -25.10 14.92 48.03
C THR A 325 -24.84 13.73 48.96
N ALA A 326 -24.07 12.74 48.51
CA ALA A 326 -23.69 11.58 49.32
C ALA A 326 -22.86 12.01 50.55
N ARG A 327 -21.95 12.97 50.37
CA ARG A 327 -21.17 13.56 51.47
C ARG A 327 -22.06 14.28 52.48
N GLN A 328 -23.01 15.10 52.04
CA GLN A 328 -23.95 15.78 52.93
C GLN A 328 -24.84 14.80 53.70
N ALA A 329 -25.36 13.76 53.03
CA ALA A 329 -26.17 12.72 53.66
C ALA A 329 -25.36 11.95 54.73
N GLY A 330 -24.12 11.53 54.39
CA GLY A 330 -23.23 10.87 55.35
C GLY A 330 -22.86 11.76 56.54
N MET A 331 -22.62 13.07 56.32
CA MET A 331 -22.37 14.03 57.40
C MET A 331 -23.59 14.21 58.31
N ALA A 332 -24.80 14.25 57.75
CA ALA A 332 -26.04 14.36 58.51
C ALA A 332 -26.31 13.11 59.36
N GLU A 333 -26.03 11.92 58.83
CA GLU A 333 -26.14 10.65 59.54
C GLU A 333 -25.13 10.56 60.71
N ILE A 334 -23.86 10.90 60.47
CA ILE A 334 -22.84 10.96 61.52
C ILE A 334 -23.24 11.95 62.61
N ALA A 335 -23.61 13.18 62.24
CA ALA A 335 -24.02 14.21 63.20
C ALA A 335 -25.21 13.76 64.07
N THR A 336 -26.20 13.09 63.46
CA THR A 336 -27.37 12.54 64.18
C THR A 336 -26.95 11.46 65.17
N ASN A 337 -26.08 10.55 64.77
CA ASN A 337 -25.56 9.49 65.65
C ASN A 337 -24.69 10.05 66.80
N VAL A 338 -23.85 11.06 66.54
CA VAL A 338 -23.07 11.73 67.60
C VAL A 338 -24.00 12.41 68.60
N LEU A 339 -24.97 13.19 68.12
CA LEU A 339 -25.92 13.90 68.97
C LEU A 339 -26.73 12.93 69.82
N HIS A 340 -27.18 11.81 69.25
CA HIS A 340 -27.89 10.78 70.00
C HIS A 340 -27.03 10.17 71.11
N ASN A 341 -25.79 9.80 70.81
CA ASN A 341 -24.89 9.16 71.78
C ASN A 341 -24.42 10.11 72.88
N VAL A 342 -24.04 11.34 72.52
CA VAL A 342 -23.71 12.39 73.50
C VAL A 342 -24.93 12.75 74.33
N GLY A 343 -26.10 12.89 73.72
CA GLY A 343 -27.36 13.19 74.42
C GLY A 343 -27.70 12.16 75.51
N ASN A 344 -27.50 10.88 75.22
CA ASN A 344 -27.72 9.80 76.20
C ASN A 344 -26.78 9.92 77.42
N VAL A 345 -25.50 10.24 77.20
CA VAL A 345 -24.54 10.40 78.31
C VAL A 345 -24.77 11.71 79.06
N LEU A 346 -25.16 12.78 78.36
CA LEU A 346 -25.46 14.09 78.94
C LEU A 346 -26.69 14.05 79.86
N ASN A 347 -27.67 13.20 79.55
CA ASN A 347 -28.77 12.91 80.46
C ASN A 347 -28.26 12.32 81.79
N SER A 348 -27.28 11.42 81.74
CA SER A 348 -26.67 10.83 82.94
C SER A 348 -25.89 11.88 83.75
N VAL A 349 -25.14 12.77 83.08
CA VAL A 349 -24.47 13.93 83.71
C VAL A 349 -25.47 14.83 84.43
N ASN A 350 -26.59 15.16 83.77
CA ASN A 350 -27.64 16.00 84.36
C ASN A 350 -28.27 15.36 85.60
N ILE A 351 -28.56 14.05 85.56
CA ILE A 351 -29.13 13.34 86.71
C ILE A 351 -28.16 13.34 87.91
N SER A 352 -26.89 12.99 87.70
CA SER A 352 -25.89 13.01 88.79
C SER A 352 -25.68 14.43 89.33
N ALA A 353 -25.63 15.46 88.47
CA ALA A 353 -25.51 16.86 88.88
C ALA A 353 -26.71 17.34 89.71
N ASP A 354 -27.93 17.00 89.29
CA ASP A 354 -29.17 17.31 90.00
C ASP A 354 -29.23 16.58 91.36
N LEU A 355 -28.79 15.31 91.42
CA LEU A 355 -28.74 14.56 92.66
C LEU A 355 -27.71 15.14 93.65
N VAL A 356 -26.53 15.51 93.17
CA VAL A 356 -25.50 16.22 93.96
C VAL A 356 -26.07 17.55 94.48
N SER A 357 -26.74 18.33 93.63
CA SER A 357 -27.35 19.61 94.02
C SER A 357 -28.42 19.42 95.09
N ARG A 358 -29.32 18.44 94.93
CA ARG A 358 -30.35 18.12 95.92
C ARG A 358 -29.75 17.71 97.26
N LYS A 359 -28.76 16.81 97.26
CA LYS A 359 -28.10 16.34 98.49
C LYS A 359 -27.39 17.46 99.23
N LEU A 360 -26.69 18.35 98.52
CA LEU A 360 -26.07 19.54 99.11
C LEU A 360 -27.10 20.50 99.72
N ARG A 361 -28.23 20.75 99.03
CA ARG A 361 -29.30 21.64 99.56
C ARG A 361 -29.96 21.10 100.82
N SER A 362 -30.10 19.79 100.94
CA SER A 362 -30.72 19.14 102.10
C SER A 362 -29.73 18.67 103.18
N SER A 363 -28.45 19.04 103.07
CA SER A 363 -27.38 18.50 103.92
C SER A 363 -27.64 18.72 105.40
N LYS A 364 -27.40 17.68 106.19
CA LYS A 364 -27.47 17.77 107.65
C LYS A 364 -26.35 18.61 108.26
N ALA A 365 -25.33 19.03 107.51
CA ALA A 365 -24.26 19.90 107.99
C ALA A 365 -24.76 21.20 108.65
N LEU A 366 -25.89 21.76 108.21
CA LEU A 366 -26.52 22.93 108.87
C LEU A 366 -26.94 22.64 110.33
N GLY A 367 -27.23 21.39 110.65
CA GLY A 367 -27.49 20.92 112.01
C GLY A 367 -26.30 21.09 112.95
N LEU A 368 -25.07 21.11 112.42
CA LEU A 368 -23.85 21.33 113.21
C LEU A 368 -23.78 22.77 113.69
N GLY A 369 -24.18 23.73 112.85
CA GLY A 369 -24.27 25.14 113.23
C GLY A 369 -25.25 25.35 114.39
N LYS A 370 -26.41 24.70 114.36
CA LYS A 370 -27.40 24.74 115.45
C LYS A 370 -26.87 24.07 116.73
N ALA A 371 -26.20 22.92 116.60
CA ALA A 371 -25.59 22.25 117.74
C ALA A 371 -24.51 23.13 118.41
N MET A 372 -23.64 23.75 117.61
CA MET A 372 -22.62 24.68 118.10
C MET A 372 -23.21 25.95 118.69
N GLN A 373 -24.33 26.44 118.16
CA GLN A 373 -25.04 27.58 118.75
C GLN A 373 -25.52 27.26 120.17
N LEU A 374 -26.12 26.08 120.40
CA LEU A 374 -26.52 25.66 121.74
C LEU A 374 -25.33 25.55 122.69
N VAL A 375 -24.17 25.07 122.22
CA VAL A 375 -22.93 25.07 123.02
C VAL A 375 -22.48 26.49 123.36
N ASN A 376 -22.50 27.39 122.38
CA ASN A 376 -22.05 28.78 122.54
C ASN A 376 -22.98 29.63 123.39
N GLU A 377 -24.26 29.26 123.52
CA GLU A 377 -25.22 29.90 124.44
C GLU A 377 -24.93 29.57 125.91
N HIS A 378 -24.15 28.52 126.19
CA HIS A 378 -23.81 28.02 127.54
C HIS A 378 -22.28 27.99 127.82
N PRO A 379 -21.55 29.13 127.70
CA PRO A 379 -20.08 29.13 127.76
C PRO A 379 -19.51 28.93 129.17
N HIS A 380 -20.26 29.25 130.21
CA HIS A 380 -19.79 29.22 131.61
C HIS A 380 -20.41 28.08 132.44
N ASP A 381 -21.40 27.37 131.90
CA ASP A 381 -22.21 26.36 132.58
C ASP A 381 -22.42 25.07 131.74
N LEU A 382 -21.61 24.87 130.70
CA LEU A 382 -21.73 23.75 129.77
C LEU A 382 -21.82 22.38 130.45
N GLY A 383 -21.08 22.17 131.54
CA GLY A 383 -21.10 20.93 132.32
C GLY A 383 -22.49 20.61 132.87
N HIS A 384 -23.18 21.62 133.41
CA HIS A 384 -24.54 21.48 133.94
C HIS A 384 -25.57 21.32 132.81
N PHE A 385 -25.43 22.08 131.72
CA PHE A 385 -26.29 21.95 130.54
C PHE A 385 -26.28 20.52 129.98
N LEU A 386 -25.11 19.91 129.82
CA LEU A 386 -25.01 18.56 129.27
C LEU A 386 -25.57 17.46 130.20
N THR A 387 -25.62 17.69 131.52
CA THR A 387 -26.04 16.66 132.49
C THR A 387 -27.45 16.82 133.03
N GLU A 388 -27.96 18.05 133.16
CA GLU A 388 -29.24 18.33 133.82
C GLU A 388 -30.31 18.88 132.88
N ASP A 389 -29.95 19.69 131.87
CA ASP A 389 -30.89 20.27 130.92
C ASP A 389 -31.40 19.24 129.90
N GLU A 390 -32.71 19.27 129.63
CA GLU A 390 -33.38 18.31 128.73
C GLU A 390 -32.88 18.40 127.28
N LYS A 391 -32.45 19.58 126.81
CA LYS A 391 -31.86 19.75 125.46
C LYS A 391 -30.38 19.41 125.47
N GLY A 392 -29.65 19.80 126.52
CA GLY A 392 -28.22 19.53 126.63
C GLY A 392 -27.87 18.05 126.74
N LYS A 393 -28.69 17.24 127.44
CA LYS A 393 -28.53 15.77 127.50
C LYS A 393 -28.61 15.08 126.13
N LEU A 394 -29.40 15.61 125.20
CA LEU A 394 -29.60 15.03 123.87
C LEU A 394 -28.49 15.42 122.89
N LEU A 395 -27.72 16.47 123.20
CA LEU A 395 -26.74 17.06 122.30
C LEU A 395 -25.61 16.09 121.90
N PRO A 396 -24.98 15.31 122.80
CA PRO A 396 -23.96 14.34 122.40
C PRO A 396 -24.49 13.25 121.46
N GLY A 397 -25.71 12.75 121.70
CA GLY A 397 -26.36 11.75 120.83
C GLY A 397 -26.71 12.32 119.46
N TYR A 398 -27.21 13.56 119.41
CA TYR A 398 -27.47 14.27 118.17
C TYR A 398 -26.19 14.54 117.37
N LEU A 399 -25.09 14.95 118.03
CA LEU A 399 -23.78 15.15 117.38
C LEU A 399 -23.23 13.85 116.77
N ASN A 400 -23.32 12.71 117.47
CA ASN A 400 -22.91 11.42 116.92
C ASN A 400 -23.73 11.05 115.67
N GLN A 401 -25.07 11.17 115.73
CA GLN A 401 -25.93 10.93 114.58
C GLN A 401 -25.63 11.88 113.41
N LEU A 402 -25.25 13.12 113.73
CA LEU A 402 -24.90 14.12 112.73
C LEU A 402 -23.60 13.79 112.02
N VAL A 403 -22.58 13.33 112.76
CA VAL A 403 -21.31 12.86 112.19
C VAL A 403 -21.54 11.71 111.22
N ASP A 404 -22.33 10.70 111.63
CA ASP A 404 -22.65 9.55 110.77
C ASP A 404 -23.44 9.97 109.52
N ALA A 405 -24.43 10.85 109.68
CA ALA A 405 -25.23 11.36 108.56
C ALA A 405 -24.39 12.18 107.57
N ILE A 406 -23.50 13.05 108.05
CA ILE A 406 -22.60 13.85 107.21
C ILE A 406 -21.59 12.95 106.50
N ALA A 407 -21.04 11.93 107.17
CA ALA A 407 -20.12 10.98 106.56
C ALA A 407 -20.78 10.18 105.43
N ALA A 408 -22.02 9.71 105.63
CA ALA A 408 -22.79 9.03 104.61
C ALA A 408 -23.16 9.95 103.43
N GLU A 409 -23.54 11.20 103.70
CA GLU A 409 -23.77 12.22 102.66
C GLU A 409 -22.50 12.46 101.83
N GLN A 410 -21.36 12.65 102.49
CA GLN A 410 -20.07 12.89 101.83
C GLN A 410 -19.67 11.72 100.93
N HIS A 411 -19.77 10.48 101.43
CA HIS A 411 -19.42 9.30 100.65
C HIS A 411 -20.27 9.21 99.37
N SER A 412 -21.58 9.39 99.50
CA SER A 412 -22.47 9.33 98.35
C SER A 412 -22.30 10.50 97.37
N LEU A 413 -21.93 11.69 97.85
CA LEU A 413 -21.59 12.82 96.98
C LEU A 413 -20.31 12.55 96.18
N ILE A 414 -19.31 11.92 96.80
CA ILE A 414 -18.08 11.51 96.12
C ILE A 414 -18.39 10.48 95.03
N ASP A 415 -19.24 9.50 95.33
CA ASP A 415 -19.64 8.48 94.34
C ASP A 415 -20.36 9.10 93.14
N GLU A 416 -21.29 10.04 93.37
CA GLU A 416 -22.00 10.72 92.29
C GLU A 416 -21.11 11.65 91.47
N LEU A 417 -20.18 12.36 92.10
CA LEU A 417 -19.17 13.14 91.39
C LEU A 417 -18.23 12.24 90.57
N GLY A 418 -17.91 11.04 91.07
CA GLY A 418 -17.16 10.04 90.33
C GLY A 418 -17.90 9.52 89.09
N GLN A 419 -19.21 9.25 89.21
CA GLN A 419 -20.05 8.87 88.07
C GLN A 419 -20.20 10.00 87.04
N LEU A 420 -20.34 11.24 87.51
CA LEU A 420 -20.36 12.43 86.66
C LEU A 420 -19.05 12.57 85.87
N SER A 421 -17.89 12.45 86.54
CA SER A 421 -16.57 12.51 85.89
C SER A 421 -16.43 11.44 84.81
N LYS A 422 -16.79 10.19 85.11
CA LYS A 422 -16.75 9.09 84.13
C LYS A 422 -17.65 9.35 82.92
N SER A 423 -18.82 9.95 83.14
CA SER A 423 -19.75 10.31 82.06
C SER A 423 -19.18 11.43 81.18
N VAL A 424 -18.47 12.41 81.77
CA VAL A 424 -17.78 13.46 81.02
C VAL A 424 -16.61 12.89 80.20
N ASP A 425 -15.82 11.98 80.77
CA ASP A 425 -14.76 11.28 80.05
C ASP A 425 -15.33 10.47 78.87
N HIS A 426 -16.49 9.82 79.07
CA HIS A 426 -17.16 9.11 78.00
C HIS A 426 -17.63 10.04 76.86
N ILE A 427 -18.13 11.24 77.18
CA ILE A 427 -18.46 12.26 76.16
C ILE A 427 -17.20 12.65 75.38
N LYS A 428 -16.06 12.83 76.07
CA LYS A 428 -14.78 13.18 75.44
C LYS A 428 -14.32 12.08 74.48
N ASP A 429 -14.46 10.82 74.86
CA ASP A 429 -14.10 9.68 74.01
C ASP A 429 -15.01 9.55 72.78
N ILE A 430 -16.32 9.78 72.95
CA ILE A 430 -17.27 9.82 71.82
C ILE A 430 -16.89 10.93 70.85
N VAL A 431 -16.62 12.13 71.34
CA VAL A 431 -16.23 13.28 70.50
C VAL A 431 -14.89 13.03 69.80
N SER A 432 -13.89 12.49 70.50
CA SER A 432 -12.58 12.18 69.91
C SER A 432 -12.68 11.11 68.82
N THR A 433 -13.47 10.05 69.06
CA THR A 433 -13.71 8.99 68.08
C THR A 433 -14.43 9.54 66.85
N GLN A 434 -15.41 10.42 67.03
CA GLN A 434 -16.16 11.01 65.92
C GLN A 434 -15.35 12.07 65.15
N GLN A 435 -14.46 12.80 65.82
CA GLN A 435 -13.50 13.68 65.14
C GLN A 435 -12.53 12.89 64.25
N SER A 436 -12.10 11.68 64.66
CA SER A 436 -11.30 10.82 63.78
C SER A 436 -12.04 10.33 62.53
N TYR A 437 -13.38 10.24 62.59
CA TYR A 437 -14.22 9.91 61.43
C TYR A 437 -14.52 11.13 60.54
N ALA A 438 -14.64 12.32 61.14
CA ALA A 438 -15.03 13.55 60.44
C ALA A 438 -13.85 14.37 59.88
N GLY A 439 -12.62 14.13 60.34
CA GLY A 439 -11.47 14.97 60.03
C GLY A 439 -10.21 14.21 59.61
N ALA A 440 -10.16 13.72 58.37
CA ALA A 440 -8.93 13.71 57.56
C ALA A 440 -9.26 13.32 56.11
N ASN A 441 -9.12 14.29 55.19
CA ASN A 441 -8.65 13.94 53.85
C ASN A 441 -7.36 13.12 54.06
N SER A 442 -7.35 11.85 53.64
CA SER A 442 -6.14 11.04 53.67
C SER A 442 -5.10 11.68 52.74
N LEU A 443 -4.26 12.53 53.33
CA LEU A 443 -3.11 13.11 52.67
C LEU A 443 -1.96 12.14 52.92
N LEU A 444 -1.72 11.27 51.93
CA LEU A 444 -0.50 10.50 51.90
C LEU A 444 0.67 11.48 51.88
N GLU A 445 1.51 11.44 52.91
CA GLU A 445 2.69 12.31 53.01
C GLU A 445 3.98 11.47 53.14
N PRO A 446 5.13 12.00 52.66
CA PRO A 446 6.42 11.35 52.84
C PRO A 446 6.84 11.34 54.32
N LEU A 447 7.00 10.16 54.92
CA LEU A 447 7.35 9.98 56.33
C LEU A 447 8.53 9.04 56.54
N VAL A 448 9.28 9.28 57.62
CA VAL A 448 10.38 8.43 58.10
C VAL A 448 9.86 7.60 59.28
N VAL A 449 9.91 6.28 59.16
CA VAL A 449 9.26 5.37 60.12
C VAL A 449 9.92 5.41 61.51
N SER A 450 11.24 5.60 61.57
CA SER A 450 11.95 5.76 62.85
C SER A 450 11.49 7.00 63.61
N GLU A 451 11.35 8.15 62.94
CA GLU A 451 10.82 9.38 63.55
C GLU A 451 9.39 9.19 64.06
N LEU A 452 8.55 8.49 63.29
CA LEU A 452 7.18 8.19 63.68
C LEU A 452 7.11 7.34 64.98
N LEU A 453 8.01 6.36 65.12
CA LEU A 453 8.10 5.53 66.33
C LEU A 453 8.60 6.36 67.54
N GLU A 454 9.57 7.25 67.32
CA GLU A 454 10.03 8.19 68.36
C GLU A 454 8.94 9.16 68.80
N ASP A 455 8.15 9.69 67.87
CA ASP A 455 7.00 10.54 68.17
C ASP A 455 5.97 9.79 69.04
N ALA A 456 5.64 8.54 68.69
CA ALA A 456 4.73 7.71 69.45
C ALA A 456 5.24 7.40 70.87
N LEU A 457 6.54 7.17 71.02
CA LEU A 457 7.20 7.01 72.32
C LEU A 457 7.20 8.30 73.15
N ARG A 458 7.49 9.45 72.52
CA ARG A 458 7.48 10.76 73.20
C ARG A 458 6.11 11.08 73.77
N MET A 459 5.04 10.79 73.03
CA MET A 459 3.65 10.97 73.47
C MET A 459 3.26 10.06 74.64
N ASN A 460 3.91 8.90 74.80
CA ASN A 460 3.68 7.96 75.91
C ASN A 460 4.72 8.08 77.05
N SER A 461 5.72 8.95 76.92
CA SER A 461 6.89 9.04 77.81
C SER A 461 6.52 9.15 79.30
N GLY A 462 5.64 10.08 79.66
CA GLY A 462 5.21 10.27 81.05
C GLY A 462 4.52 9.03 81.64
N ALA A 463 3.81 8.26 80.82
CA ALA A 463 3.17 7.02 81.26
C ALA A 463 4.18 5.86 81.37
N LEU A 464 5.08 5.73 80.39
CA LEU A 464 6.12 4.69 80.38
C LEU A 464 7.07 4.83 81.58
N THR A 465 7.49 6.06 81.91
CA THR A 465 8.33 6.34 83.09
C THR A 465 7.62 6.01 84.39
N ARG A 466 6.34 6.40 84.56
CA ARG A 466 5.56 6.07 85.76
C ARG A 466 5.43 4.56 85.98
N HIS A 467 5.29 3.79 84.90
CA HIS A 467 5.15 2.34 84.96
C HIS A 467 6.49 1.58 84.91
N HIS A 468 7.64 2.30 84.91
CA HIS A 468 8.99 1.73 84.90
C HIS A 468 9.20 0.74 83.73
N VAL A 469 8.70 1.10 82.54
CA VAL A 469 8.85 0.30 81.32
C VAL A 469 10.15 0.67 80.61
N THR A 470 11.01 -0.31 80.35
CA THR A 470 12.23 -0.15 79.55
C THR A 470 11.91 -0.41 78.09
N VAL A 471 12.26 0.52 77.20
CA VAL A 471 11.99 0.40 75.77
C VAL A 471 13.24 -0.03 75.02
N ILE A 472 13.15 -1.14 74.30
CA ILE A 472 14.18 -1.67 73.40
C ILE A 472 13.79 -1.28 71.97
N LYS A 473 14.70 -0.62 71.25
CA LYS A 473 14.46 -0.10 69.89
C LYS A 473 15.24 -0.92 68.88
N GLU A 474 14.54 -1.59 67.98
CA GLU A 474 15.09 -2.41 66.90
C GLU A 474 14.63 -1.86 65.54
N TYR A 475 15.12 -0.68 65.16
CA TYR A 475 14.76 -0.07 63.88
C TYR A 475 15.69 -0.58 62.79
N GLY A 476 15.13 -1.32 61.83
CA GLY A 476 15.82 -1.68 60.60
C GLY A 476 15.94 -0.48 59.66
N ASP A 477 16.70 -0.67 58.57
CA ASP A 477 16.83 0.33 57.51
C ASP A 477 15.53 0.35 56.67
N VAL A 478 14.64 1.27 57.01
CA VAL A 478 13.34 1.44 56.35
C VAL A 478 13.39 2.72 55.52
N PRO A 479 13.18 2.65 54.20
CA PRO A 479 13.21 3.83 53.34
C PRO A 479 12.05 4.79 53.65
N ARG A 480 12.14 6.03 53.17
CA ARG A 480 11.06 7.01 53.30
C ARG A 480 9.82 6.55 52.53
N ILE A 481 8.67 6.52 53.20
CA ILE A 481 7.43 5.98 52.63
C ILE A 481 6.38 7.08 52.46
N MET A 482 5.46 6.89 51.51
CA MET A 482 4.20 7.63 51.46
C MET A 482 3.18 6.94 52.35
N GLY A 483 2.72 7.62 53.41
CA GLY A 483 1.74 7.06 54.32
C GLY A 483 0.89 8.11 55.01
N ASP A 484 -0.23 7.67 55.60
CA ASP A 484 -1.07 8.51 56.44
C ASP A 484 -0.44 8.58 57.84
N LYS A 485 0.36 9.62 58.08
CA LYS A 485 1.09 9.83 59.34
C LYS A 485 0.16 9.81 60.54
N HIS A 486 -1.02 10.43 60.44
CA HIS A 486 -1.97 10.54 61.55
C HIS A 486 -2.52 9.17 61.94
N ARG A 487 -2.94 8.36 60.96
CA ARG A 487 -3.46 7.00 61.21
C ARG A 487 -2.41 6.06 61.77
N LEU A 488 -1.20 6.07 61.20
CA LEU A 488 -0.11 5.24 61.70
C LEU A 488 0.27 5.64 63.14
N LEU A 489 0.38 6.94 63.43
CA LEU A 489 0.70 7.44 64.78
C LEU A 489 -0.38 7.02 65.80
N LEU A 490 -1.66 7.09 65.45
CA LEU A 490 -2.77 6.68 66.32
C LEU A 490 -2.71 5.19 66.66
N ILE A 491 -2.43 4.34 65.66
CA ILE A 491 -2.26 2.90 65.87
C ILE A 491 -1.10 2.65 66.83
N LEU A 492 0.06 3.29 66.60
CA LEU A 492 1.25 3.09 67.43
C LEU A 492 1.03 3.54 68.88
N ILE A 493 0.41 4.69 69.11
CA ILE A 493 0.07 5.17 70.46
C ILE A 493 -0.80 4.15 71.19
N ASN A 494 -1.80 3.59 70.51
CA ASN A 494 -2.70 2.61 71.11
C ASN A 494 -1.98 1.28 71.43
N LEU A 495 -1.14 0.78 70.52
CA LEU A 495 -0.35 -0.44 70.74
C LEU A 495 0.64 -0.27 71.91
N ILE A 496 1.38 0.84 71.95
CA ILE A 496 2.31 1.16 73.05
C ILE A 496 1.56 1.28 74.38
N SER A 497 0.40 1.95 74.38
CA SER A 497 -0.41 2.09 75.59
C SER A 497 -0.93 0.73 76.09
N ASN A 498 -1.36 -0.16 75.19
CA ASN A 498 -1.80 -1.51 75.52
C ASN A 498 -0.65 -2.37 76.08
N ALA A 499 0.51 -2.35 75.44
CA ALA A 499 1.72 -3.04 75.90
C ALA A 499 2.12 -2.56 77.31
N LYS A 500 2.10 -1.25 77.56
CA LYS A 500 2.32 -0.67 78.90
C LYS A 500 1.32 -1.19 79.94
N TYR A 501 0.02 -1.22 79.62
CA TYR A 501 -0.99 -1.70 80.56
C TYR A 501 -0.85 -3.19 80.87
N ALA A 502 -0.51 -4.01 79.86
CA ALA A 502 -0.27 -5.44 80.03
C ALA A 502 0.90 -5.74 80.99
N MET A 503 1.85 -4.81 81.14
CA MET A 503 2.99 -4.91 82.06
C MET A 503 2.74 -4.27 83.43
N ALA A 504 1.66 -3.50 83.62
CA ALA A 504 1.46 -2.72 84.84
C ALA A 504 1.33 -3.58 86.11
N GLY A 505 0.74 -4.78 85.98
CA GLY A 505 0.54 -5.74 87.08
C GLY A 505 1.67 -6.76 87.27
N VAL A 506 2.71 -6.75 86.43
CA VAL A 506 3.80 -7.75 86.47
C VAL A 506 4.94 -7.26 87.37
N SER A 507 5.29 -8.02 88.41
CA SER A 507 6.37 -7.70 89.37
C SER A 507 7.58 -8.66 89.32
N ASN A 508 7.44 -9.80 88.66
CA ASN A 508 8.40 -10.91 88.75
C ASN A 508 9.43 -10.98 87.61
N HIS A 509 9.32 -10.12 86.59
CA HIS A 509 10.24 -10.06 85.44
C HIS A 509 10.41 -8.61 84.97
N ALA A 510 11.42 -8.37 84.13
CA ALA A 510 11.71 -7.05 83.56
C ALA A 510 10.53 -6.55 82.69
N ARG A 511 10.20 -5.27 82.81
CA ARG A 511 9.11 -4.64 82.05
C ARG A 511 9.66 -4.09 80.73
N ASN A 512 10.04 -4.98 79.83
CA ASN A 512 10.60 -4.60 78.55
C ASN A 512 9.52 -4.52 77.46
N MET A 513 9.57 -3.45 76.67
CA MET A 513 8.82 -3.32 75.42
C MET A 513 9.79 -3.19 74.26
N THR A 514 9.68 -4.08 73.28
CA THR A 514 10.49 -4.01 72.06
C THR A 514 9.67 -3.42 70.93
N LEU A 515 10.13 -2.29 70.36
CA LEU A 515 9.59 -1.73 69.13
C LEU A 515 10.54 -2.09 67.98
N LYS A 516 9.99 -2.75 66.97
CA LYS A 516 10.75 -3.15 65.79
C LYS A 516 10.07 -2.67 64.52
N ALA A 517 10.85 -2.15 63.58
CA ALA A 517 10.38 -1.81 62.25
C ALA A 517 11.33 -2.38 61.20
N ALA A 518 10.79 -3.05 60.19
CA ALA A 518 11.56 -3.63 59.10
C ALA A 518 10.71 -3.72 57.83
N VAL A 519 11.39 -3.74 56.67
CA VAL A 519 10.77 -4.12 55.41
C VAL A 519 10.81 -5.64 55.28
N VAL A 520 9.66 -6.25 54.97
CA VAL A 520 9.48 -7.69 54.77
C VAL A 520 9.12 -7.92 53.30
N ASP A 521 9.73 -8.93 52.69
CA ASP A 521 9.52 -9.34 51.29
C ASP A 521 9.72 -8.22 50.24
N GLY A 522 10.40 -7.13 50.61
CA GLY A 522 10.69 -5.97 49.75
C GLY A 522 9.48 -5.04 49.49
N GLU A 523 8.27 -5.47 49.79
CA GLU A 523 7.03 -4.77 49.44
C GLU A 523 6.14 -4.42 50.64
N THR A 524 6.49 -4.86 51.85
CA THR A 524 5.66 -4.64 53.05
C THR A 524 6.46 -4.00 54.17
N LEU A 525 5.96 -2.90 54.71
CA LEU A 525 6.45 -2.36 55.97
C LEU A 525 5.81 -3.12 57.13
N GLN A 526 6.64 -3.72 57.98
CA GLN A 526 6.20 -4.35 59.22
C GLN A 526 6.69 -3.56 60.42
N ILE A 527 5.75 -3.14 61.27
CA ILE A 527 6.01 -2.56 62.58
C ILE A 527 5.46 -3.50 63.63
N SER A 528 6.28 -3.86 64.62
CA SER A 528 5.87 -4.72 65.72
C SER A 528 6.14 -4.10 67.08
N VAL A 529 5.19 -4.26 67.99
CA VAL A 529 5.29 -3.90 69.40
C VAL A 529 5.17 -5.18 70.20
N LYS A 530 6.27 -5.60 70.84
CA LYS A 530 6.32 -6.75 71.73
C LYS A 530 6.39 -6.29 73.17
N ASP A 531 5.57 -6.86 74.03
CA ASP A 531 5.62 -6.69 75.48
C ASP A 531 5.98 -8.01 76.18
N GLU A 532 6.55 -7.89 77.38
CA GLU A 532 6.79 -9.01 78.31
C GLU A 532 5.74 -9.03 79.44
N GLY A 533 4.50 -8.64 79.13
CA GLY A 533 3.40 -8.49 80.06
C GLY A 533 2.65 -9.79 80.38
N GLU A 534 1.42 -9.65 80.87
CA GLU A 534 0.57 -10.76 81.32
C GLU A 534 0.18 -11.78 80.23
N GLY A 535 0.43 -11.50 78.95
CA GLY A 535 0.09 -12.37 77.83
C GLY A 535 -1.43 -12.46 77.56
N ILE A 536 -1.80 -13.09 76.45
CA ILE A 536 -3.19 -13.19 75.99
C ILE A 536 -3.64 -14.66 76.04
N PRO A 537 -4.70 -15.02 76.79
CA PRO A 537 -5.29 -16.35 76.75
C PRO A 537 -5.76 -16.72 75.34
N GLU A 538 -5.56 -17.98 74.92
CA GLU A 538 -5.89 -18.47 73.58
C GLU A 538 -7.37 -18.23 73.19
N GLU A 539 -8.28 -18.39 74.15
CA GLU A 539 -9.71 -18.12 74.01
C GLU A 539 -10.05 -16.67 73.63
N ASN A 540 -9.20 -15.71 74.00
CA ASN A 540 -9.41 -14.29 73.72
C ASN A 540 -8.79 -13.87 72.38
N MET A 541 -7.84 -14.64 71.83
CA MET A 541 -7.08 -14.29 70.62
C MET A 541 -7.97 -14.03 69.40
N THR A 542 -9.10 -14.72 69.28
CA THR A 542 -10.07 -14.53 68.20
C THR A 542 -10.98 -13.31 68.39
N ARG A 543 -11.02 -12.74 69.60
CA ARG A 543 -11.95 -11.66 70.00
C ARG A 543 -11.27 -10.34 70.29
N ILE A 544 -9.94 -10.29 70.43
CA ILE A 544 -9.20 -9.06 70.79
C ILE A 544 -9.41 -7.87 69.85
N PHE A 545 -9.79 -8.12 68.58
CA PHE A 545 -10.12 -7.08 67.60
C PHE A 545 -11.63 -6.85 67.42
N ALA A 546 -12.47 -7.58 68.16
CA ALA A 546 -13.91 -7.41 68.11
C ALA A 546 -14.33 -6.08 68.76
N HIS A 547 -15.34 -5.44 68.19
CA HIS A 547 -15.86 -4.16 68.66
C HIS A 547 -16.31 -4.25 70.14
N GLY A 548 -15.75 -3.40 71.00
CA GLY A 548 -16.11 -3.32 72.42
C GLY A 548 -15.49 -4.40 73.32
N PHE A 549 -14.61 -5.27 72.80
CA PHE A 549 -13.96 -6.29 73.61
C PHE A 549 -12.78 -5.72 74.40
N THR A 550 -12.73 -5.95 75.72
CA THR A 550 -11.62 -5.54 76.58
C THR A 550 -11.48 -6.44 77.81
N THR A 551 -10.25 -6.67 78.23
CA THR A 551 -9.91 -7.39 79.47
C THR A 551 -9.56 -6.44 80.62
N ARG A 552 -9.54 -5.12 80.38
CA ARG A 552 -9.19 -4.12 81.40
C ARG A 552 -10.43 -3.70 82.19
N LYS A 553 -10.29 -3.56 83.51
CA LYS A 553 -11.36 -3.08 84.41
C LYS A 553 -11.88 -1.67 84.04
N ASP A 554 -11.00 -0.80 83.54
CA ASP A 554 -11.31 0.56 83.06
C ASP A 554 -11.04 0.69 81.54
N GLY A 555 -11.23 -0.39 80.78
CA GLY A 555 -11.10 -0.39 79.31
C GLY A 555 -12.44 -0.22 78.62
N HIS A 556 -12.45 0.49 77.50
CA HIS A 556 -13.66 0.64 76.68
C HIS A 556 -13.70 -0.34 75.49
N GLY A 557 -12.59 -1.01 75.16
CA GLY A 557 -12.54 -2.04 74.11
C GLY A 557 -12.62 -1.53 72.67
N PHE A 558 -12.57 -0.22 72.45
CA PHE A 558 -12.60 0.37 71.11
C PHE A 558 -11.22 0.50 70.47
N GLY A 559 -10.15 0.62 71.26
CA GLY A 559 -8.82 0.94 70.75
C GLY A 559 -8.28 -0.05 69.71
N LEU A 560 -8.24 -1.35 70.03
CA LEU A 560 -7.72 -2.37 69.11
C LEU A 560 -8.63 -2.57 67.88
N HIS A 561 -9.94 -2.43 68.04
CA HIS A 561 -10.89 -2.50 66.95
C HIS A 561 -10.69 -1.35 65.94
N SER A 562 -10.58 -0.11 66.43
CA SER A 562 -10.30 1.06 65.59
C SER A 562 -8.94 0.96 64.89
N CYS A 563 -7.94 0.37 65.54
CA CYS A 563 -6.63 0.13 64.93
C CYS A 563 -6.68 -0.92 63.82
N ALA A 564 -7.44 -2.00 63.99
CA ALA A 564 -7.63 -3.02 62.96
C ALA A 564 -8.36 -2.46 61.73
N LEU A 565 -9.40 -1.64 61.93
CA LEU A 565 -10.11 -0.98 60.84
C LEU A 565 -9.20 0.01 60.10
N ALA A 566 -8.48 0.86 60.83
CA ALA A 566 -7.52 1.80 60.25
C ALA A 566 -6.41 1.08 59.44
N ALA A 567 -5.94 -0.08 59.90
CA ALA A 567 -4.99 -0.89 59.15
C ALA A 567 -5.59 -1.42 57.84
N ILE A 568 -6.82 -1.94 57.85
CA ILE A 568 -7.52 -2.43 56.65
C ILE A 568 -7.72 -1.30 55.63
N GLU A 569 -8.12 -0.11 56.08
CA GLU A 569 -8.30 1.05 55.20
C GLU A 569 -6.99 1.52 54.55
N MET A 570 -5.84 1.25 55.16
CA MET A 570 -4.51 1.48 54.57
C MET A 570 -4.05 0.32 53.66
N ASN A 571 -4.94 -0.61 53.30
CA ASN A 571 -4.63 -1.88 52.62
C ASN A 571 -3.62 -2.75 53.39
N GLY A 572 -3.55 -2.57 54.70
CA GLY A 572 -2.69 -3.32 55.60
C GLY A 572 -3.47 -4.32 56.46
N ARG A 573 -2.77 -4.91 57.42
CA ARG A 573 -3.33 -5.84 58.40
C ARG A 573 -2.66 -5.65 59.75
N LEU A 574 -3.45 -5.68 60.82
CA LEU A 574 -2.97 -5.76 62.19
C LEU A 574 -3.21 -7.19 62.70
N THR A 575 -2.15 -7.82 63.20
CA THR A 575 -2.20 -9.16 63.80
C THR A 575 -1.64 -9.13 65.21
N ALA A 576 -1.98 -10.14 66.01
CA ALA A 576 -1.43 -10.33 67.34
C ALA A 576 -1.02 -11.79 67.53
N HIS A 577 0.03 -11.99 68.32
CA HIS A 577 0.54 -13.29 68.70
C HIS A 577 0.92 -13.28 70.19
N SER A 578 0.62 -14.36 70.91
CA SER A 578 1.02 -14.55 72.31
C SER A 578 1.17 -16.05 72.57
N GLU A 579 2.21 -16.43 73.32
CA GLU A 579 2.45 -17.82 73.72
C GLU A 579 1.61 -18.25 74.95
N GLY A 580 0.65 -17.41 75.35
CA GLY A 580 -0.25 -17.63 76.48
C GLY A 580 0.06 -16.76 77.70
N PRO A 581 -0.66 -16.97 78.81
CA PRO A 581 -0.52 -16.15 80.01
C PRO A 581 0.90 -16.15 80.57
N GLY A 582 1.40 -14.96 80.94
CA GLY A 582 2.72 -14.71 81.51
C GLY A 582 3.88 -14.70 80.50
N LYS A 583 3.60 -14.81 79.20
CA LYS A 583 4.61 -14.84 78.12
C LYS A 583 4.60 -13.58 77.23
N GLY A 584 3.85 -12.56 77.62
CA GLY A 584 3.70 -11.33 76.86
C GLY A 584 2.95 -11.52 75.53
N ALA A 585 2.87 -10.45 74.74
CA ALA A 585 2.24 -10.45 73.43
C ALA A 585 3.06 -9.65 72.41
N THR A 586 2.85 -9.95 71.13
CA THR A 586 3.42 -9.22 70.00
C THR A 586 2.31 -8.81 69.06
N PHE A 587 2.14 -7.51 68.88
CA PHE A 587 1.25 -6.95 67.87
C PHE A 587 2.06 -6.54 66.65
N GLN A 588 1.61 -6.93 65.45
CA GLN A 588 2.30 -6.67 64.19
C GLN A 588 1.37 -5.95 63.22
N LEU A 589 1.73 -4.72 62.86
CA LEU A 589 1.12 -3.93 61.80
C LEU A 589 1.91 -4.16 60.51
N GLN A 590 1.24 -4.64 59.48
CA GLN A 590 1.78 -4.79 58.13
C GLN A 590 1.04 -3.84 57.20
N VAL A 591 1.75 -2.98 56.49
CA VAL A 591 1.17 -2.07 55.49
C VAL A 591 1.98 -2.12 54.19
N PRO A 592 1.35 -1.99 53.01
CA PRO A 592 2.06 -1.97 51.74
C PRO A 592 3.10 -0.85 51.70
N LEU A 593 4.32 -1.18 51.30
CA LEU A 593 5.41 -0.23 51.16
C LEU A 593 5.23 0.58 49.87
N LYS A 594 4.92 1.87 50.00
CA LYS A 594 4.97 2.83 48.89
C LYS A 594 6.11 3.79 49.15
N LEU A 595 7.13 3.77 48.30
CA LEU A 595 8.26 4.69 48.39
C LEU A 595 7.79 6.12 48.08
N ALA A 596 8.30 7.10 48.82
CA ALA A 596 8.14 8.50 48.43
C ALA A 596 9.12 8.81 47.29
N GLU A 597 8.60 9.09 46.08
CA GLU A 597 9.44 9.49 44.93
C GLU A 597 10.00 10.91 45.12
N GLY A 598 11.33 11.04 45.20
CA GLY A 598 12.04 12.33 45.14
C GLY A 598 13.40 12.33 45.85
N GLU A 599 14.46 12.17 45.03
CA GLU A 599 15.93 12.40 45.15
C GLU A 599 16.71 12.04 46.46
N PRO A 600 17.99 11.58 46.31
CA PRO A 600 18.79 11.00 47.40
C PRO A 600 19.07 11.91 48.60
#